data_AF-A0A4Y2JZS1-F1
#
_entry.id   AF-A0A4Y2JZS1-F1
#
_cell.length_a   1.000
_cell.length_b   1.000
_cell.length_c   1.000
_cell.angle_alpha   90.00
_cell.angle_beta   90.00
_cell.angle_gamma   90.00
#
_symmetry.space_group_name_H-M   'P 1'
#
loop_
_entity.id
_entity.type
_entity.pdbx_description
1 polymer ?
#
loop_
_entity_poly.entity_id
_entity_poly.type
_entity_poly.pdbx_seq_one_letter_code
_entity_poly.pdbx_strand_id
1 'polypeptide(L)' 'RDPAAPRVTKSVFVRVTRQFLGEEVTPEFSFGGQELTSAVLHQLRALFARAQSMAVRRRRRTVIDTDVILSFPEI' A
#
# COMPACT_ATOMS: atom_id res chain seq x y z
N ARG A 1 -10.61 11.07 7.85
CA ARG A 1 -9.79 9.88 8.19
C ARG A 1 -10.50 9.19 9.34
N ASP A 2 -10.98 7.96 9.15
CA ASP A 2 -11.57 7.18 10.22
C ASP A 2 -10.46 6.80 11.23
N PRO A 3 -10.54 7.25 12.50
CA PRO A 3 -9.54 6.92 13.52
C PRO A 3 -9.53 5.43 13.89
N ALA A 4 -10.59 4.68 13.56
CA ALA A 4 -10.66 3.25 13.77
C ALA A 4 -10.01 2.44 12.63
N ALA A 5 -9.71 3.08 11.48
CA ALA A 5 -9.11 2.40 10.34
C ALA A 5 -7.72 1.82 10.71
N PRO A 6 -7.41 0.58 10.29
CA PRO A 6 -6.11 -0.01 10.51
C PRO A 6 -4.98 0.87 9.96
N ARG A 7 -3.91 1.02 10.73
CA ARG A 7 -2.77 1.86 10.34
C ARG A 7 -1.97 1.21 9.21
N VAL A 8 -1.62 1.98 8.19
CA VAL A 8 -0.60 1.61 7.20
C VAL A 8 0.73 2.19 7.68
N THR A 9 1.71 1.33 7.96
CA THR A 9 3.03 1.77 8.39
C THR A 9 3.84 2.32 7.22
N LYS A 10 4.83 3.18 7.49
CA LYS A 10 5.75 3.69 6.45
C LYS A 10 6.46 2.54 5.73
N SER A 11 6.83 1.48 6.43
CA SER A 11 7.51 0.33 5.84
C SER A 11 6.62 -0.45 4.87
N VAL A 12 5.36 -0.71 5.22
CA VAL A 12 4.38 -1.32 4.33
C VAL A 12 4.11 -0.41 3.12
N PHE A 13 3.93 0.89 3.35
CA PHE A 13 3.70 1.86 2.28
C PHE A 13 4.84 1.84 1.26
N VAL A 14 6.10 1.97 1.71
CA VAL A 14 7.26 2.01 0.81
C VAL A 14 7.43 0.70 0.04
N ARG A 15 7.35 -0.46 0.71
CA ARG A 15 7.49 -1.76 0.04
C ARG A 15 6.44 -1.97 -1.04
N VAL A 16 5.17 -1.71 -0.70
CA VAL A 16 4.04 -1.90 -1.62
C VAL A 16 4.12 -0.93 -2.78
N THR A 17 4.45 0.34 -2.54
CA THR A 17 4.62 1.32 -3.63
C THR A 17 5.74 0.90 -4.58
N ARG A 18 6.89 0.43 -4.07
CA ARG A 18 7.97 -0.10 -4.92
C ARG A 18 7.52 -1.29 -5.76
N GLN A 19 6.88 -2.28 -5.13
CA GLN A 19 6.34 -3.44 -5.83
C GLN A 19 5.30 -3.05 -6.89
N PHE A 20 4.43 -2.09 -6.58
CA PHE A 20 3.38 -1.62 -7.49
C PHE A 20 3.94 -0.89 -8.71
N LEU A 21 5.05 -0.17 -8.56
CA LEU A 21 5.72 0.54 -9.64
C LEU A 21 6.60 -0.37 -10.51
N GLY A 22 6.76 -1.65 -10.15
CA GLY A 22 7.64 -2.57 -10.88
C GLY A 22 9.12 -2.23 -10.73
N GLU A 23 9.48 -1.41 -9.74
CA GLU A 23 10.89 -1.11 -9.45
C GLU A 23 11.52 -2.34 -8.79
N GLU A 24 12.50 -2.96 -9.46
CA GLU A 24 13.40 -3.91 -8.80
C GLU A 24 13.92 -3.25 -7.53
N VAL A 25 13.85 -3.99 -6.43
CA VAL A 25 14.06 -3.52 -5.05
C VAL A 25 15.52 -3.14 -4.84
N THR A 26 15.97 -2.06 -5.47
CA THR A 26 17.25 -1.44 -5.21
C THR A 26 17.13 -0.66 -3.89
N PRO A 27 18.03 -0.89 -2.92
CA PRO A 27 17.97 -0.24 -1.61
C PRO A 27 18.08 1.30 -1.68
N GLU A 28 18.55 1.82 -2.81
CA GLU A 28 19.01 3.20 -2.99
C GLU A 28 17.90 4.18 -3.41
N PHE A 29 16.67 3.72 -3.59
CA PHE A 29 15.56 4.60 -3.96
C PHE A 29 15.15 5.54 -2.82
N SER A 30 15.78 6.72 -2.81
CA SER A 30 15.14 7.96 -2.41
C SER A 30 13.96 8.19 -3.36
N PHE A 31 12.81 8.69 -2.87
CA PHE A 31 11.69 9.17 -3.68
C PHE A 31 12.12 10.41 -4.51
N GLY A 32 13.16 10.29 -5.34
CA GLY A 32 14.02 11.37 -5.79
C GLY A 32 14.04 11.54 -7.30
N GLY A 33 12.88 11.46 -7.95
CA GLY A 33 12.79 11.87 -9.36
C GLY A 33 11.55 11.41 -10.12
N GLN A 34 10.93 10.29 -9.73
CA GLN A 34 9.68 9.85 -10.35
C GLN A 34 8.50 10.42 -9.56
N GLU A 35 7.87 11.45 -10.11
CA GLU A 35 6.64 12.00 -9.55
C GLU A 35 5.53 10.94 -9.69
N LEU A 36 4.97 10.51 -8.56
CA LEU A 36 3.81 9.61 -8.59
C LEU A 36 2.68 10.35 -9.30
N THR A 37 2.33 9.88 -10.50
CA THR A 37 1.22 10.49 -11.24
C THR A 37 -0.07 10.42 -10.40
N SER A 38 -0.98 11.37 -10.62
CA SER A 38 -2.28 11.39 -9.92
C SER A 38 -3.02 10.04 -10.04
N ALA A 39 -2.90 9.37 -11.20
CA ALA A 39 -3.46 8.05 -11.45
C ALA A 39 -2.84 6.97 -10.54
N VAL A 40 -1.51 6.94 -10.41
CA VAL A 40 -0.80 6.00 -9.52
C VAL A 40 -1.16 6.25 -8.05
N LEU A 41 -1.22 7.51 -7.63
CA LEU A 41 -1.65 7.86 -6.27
C LEU A 41 -3.08 7.41 -5.99
N HIS A 42 -3.97 7.56 -6.96
CA HIS A 42 -5.36 7.10 -6.85
C HIS A 42 -5.44 5.57 -6.70
N GLN A 43 -4.68 4.83 -7.51
CA GLN A 43 -4.61 3.37 -7.43
C GLN A 43 -4.04 2.88 -6.11
N LEU A 44 -2.95 3.48 -5.62
CA LEU A 44 -2.36 3.15 -4.32
C LEU A 44 -3.34 3.45 -3.18
N ARG A 45 -4.07 4.57 -3.22
CA ARG A 45 -5.12 4.88 -2.23
C ARG A 45 -6.22 3.83 -2.23
N ALA A 46 -6.70 3.42 -3.39
CA ALA A 46 -7.72 2.37 -3.52
C ALA A 46 -7.20 1.02 -2.99
N LEU A 47 -5.96 0.67 -3.30
CA LEU A 47 -5.31 -0.55 -2.80
C LEU A 47 -5.22 -0.56 -1.27
N PHE A 48 -4.72 0.52 -0.66
CA PHE A 48 -4.61 0.60 0.79
C PHE A 48 -5.97 0.66 1.49
N ALA A 49 -6.98 1.28 0.88
CA ALA A 49 -8.34 1.25 1.42
C ALA A 49 -8.89 -0.20 1.48
N ARG A 50 -8.68 -0.99 0.42
CA ARG A 50 -9.04 -2.43 0.41
C ARG A 50 -8.24 -3.21 1.45
N ALA A 51 -6.94 -2.96 1.57
CA ALA A 51 -6.08 -3.62 2.57
C ALA A 51 -6.52 -3.28 4.01
N GLN A 52 -6.95 -2.04 4.26
CA GLN A 52 -7.55 -1.65 5.53
C GLN A 52 -8.84 -2.42 5.80
N SER A 53 -9.73 -2.57 4.81
CA SER A 53 -10.93 -3.39 4.95
C SER A 53 -10.60 -4.86 5.26
N MET A 54 -9.56 -5.43 4.65
CA MET A 54 -9.09 -6.78 4.95
C MET A 54 -8.55 -6.91 6.37
N ALA A 55 -7.76 -5.94 6.82
CA ALA A 55 -7.27 -5.90 8.20
C ALA A 55 -8.42 -5.79 9.20
N VAL A 56 -9.46 -4.98 8.92
CA VAL A 56 -10.68 -4.91 9.75
C VAL A 56 -11.37 -6.26 9.84
N ARG A 57 -11.59 -6.95 8.72
CA ARG A 57 -12.23 -8.28 8.68
C ARG A 57 -11.47 -9.30 9.53
N ARG A 58 -10.15 -9.16 9.62
CA ARG A 58 -9.27 -10.02 10.43
C ARG A 58 -9.02 -9.48 11.85
N ARG A 59 -9.79 -8.47 12.29
CA ARG A 59 -9.70 -7.81 13.61
C ARG A 59 -8.31 -7.25 13.93
N ARG A 60 -7.59 -6.77 12.91
CA ARG A 60 -6.25 -6.19 13.05
C ARG A 60 -6.30 -4.67 13.04
N ARG A 61 -5.45 -4.04 13.87
CA ARG A 61 -5.28 -2.58 13.96
C ARG A 61 -4.19 -2.03 13.04
N THR A 62 -3.47 -2.90 12.35
CA THR A 62 -2.37 -2.55 11.44
C THR A 62 -2.47 -3.41 10.19
N VAL A 63 -2.30 -2.76 9.03
CA VAL A 63 -2.22 -3.42 7.72
C VAL A 63 -0.88 -4.15 7.65
N ILE A 64 -0.91 -5.41 7.21
CA ILE A 64 0.29 -6.21 6.92
C ILE A 64 0.34 -6.53 5.43
N ASP A 65 1.49 -7.00 4.96
CA ASP A 65 1.74 -7.30 3.54
C ASP A 65 0.69 -8.26 2.96
N THR A 66 0.25 -9.27 3.72
CA THR A 66 -0.83 -10.19 3.31
C THR A 66 -2.16 -9.49 3.02
N ASP A 67 -2.54 -8.44 3.77
CA ASP A 67 -3.78 -7.71 3.47
C ASP A 67 -3.70 -7.02 2.11
N VAL A 68 -2.50 -6.52 1.78
CA VAL A 68 -2.25 -5.80 0.53
C VAL A 68 -2.23 -6.78 -0.64
N ILE A 69 -1.56 -7.92 -0.50
CA ILE A 69 -1.54 -9.00 -1.51
C ILE A 69 -2.97 -9.43 -1.86
N LEU A 70 -3.82 -9.63 -0.85
CA LEU A 70 -5.23 -10.01 -1.04
C LEU A 70 -6.10 -8.85 -1.58
N SER A 71 -5.55 -7.65 -1.70
CA SER A 71 -6.25 -6.45 -2.17
C SER A 71 -5.87 -6.06 -3.60
N PHE A 72 -4.93 -6.76 -4.22
CA PHE A 72 -4.70 -6.64 -5.65
C PHE A 72 -5.92 -7.17 -6.40
N PRO A 73 -6.37 -6.50 -7.46
CA PRO A 73 -7.36 -7.09 -8.36
C PRO A 73 -6.77 -8.40 -8.89
N GLU A 74 -7.58 -9.47 -8.89
CA GLU A 74 -7.21 -10.71 -9.57
C GLU A 74 -6.85 -10.36 -11.02
N ILE A 75 -5.67 -10.84 -11.46
CA ILE A 75 -5.14 -10.63 -12.81
C ILE A 75 -5.82 -11.61 -13.75
#